data_AF-A0A3P6BF81-F1
#
_entry.id   AF-A0A3P6BF81-F1
#
_cell.length_a   1.000
_cell.length_b   1.000
_cell.length_c   1.000
_cell.angle_alpha   90.00
_cell.angle_beta   90.00
_cell.angle_gamma   90.00
#
_symmetry.space_group_name_H-M   'P 1'
#
loop_
_entity.id
_entity.type
_entity.pdbx_description
1 polymer ?
#
loop_
_entity_poly.entity_id
_entity_poly.type
_entity_poly.pdbx_seq_one_letter_code
_entity_poly.pdbx_strand_id
1 'polypeptide(L)'
;MGKIQLMRTQNLMRRVTTLYSELEVLRWAMESMLQHSTCQRFETDCKDLIAMIMDRQAWPNFSTELEVTQILQMCFTDFKISYF
;
A
#
# COMPACT_ATOMS: atom_id res chain seq x y z
N MET A 1 -29.82 24.51 4.07
CA MET A 1 -28.63 24.27 4.93
C MET A 1 -28.34 22.78 4.97
N GLY A 2 -27.17 22.37 4.47
CA GLY A 2 -26.85 20.99 4.07
C GLY A 2 -26.45 20.07 5.23
N LYS A 3 -26.94 18.82 5.16
CA LYS A 3 -26.53 17.69 6.02
C LYS A 3 -25.79 16.60 5.24
N ILE A 4 -25.07 16.94 4.17
CA ILE A 4 -24.44 15.95 3.28
C ILE A 4 -22.99 16.33 3.00
N GLN A 5 -22.10 16.12 3.97
CA GLN A 5 -20.66 16.11 3.71
C GLN A 5 -19.83 15.39 4.77
N LEU A 6 -20.30 15.31 6.02
CA LEU A 6 -19.51 14.74 7.12
C LEU A 6 -19.29 13.21 6.98
N MET A 7 -20.32 12.45 6.55
CA MET A 7 -20.19 11.00 6.40
C MET A 7 -19.18 10.60 5.31
N ARG A 8 -19.06 11.40 4.24
CA ARG A 8 -18.15 11.08 3.13
C ARG A 8 -16.69 11.31 3.54
N THR A 9 -16.42 12.42 4.24
CA THR A 9 -15.08 12.77 4.70
C THR A 9 -14.56 11.81 5.78
N GLN A 10 -15.40 11.41 6.73
CA GLN A 10 -14.99 10.44 7.77
C GLN A 10 -14.70 9.06 7.18
N ASN A 11 -15.52 8.58 6.24
CA ASN A 11 -15.27 7.30 5.57
C ASN A 11 -14.03 7.35 4.67
N LEU A 12 -13.77 8.47 4.00
CA LEU A 12 -12.56 8.66 3.22
C LEU A 12 -11.31 8.64 4.12
N MET A 13 -11.31 9.39 5.22
CA MET A 13 -10.23 9.37 6.21
C MET A 13 -9.98 7.96 6.74
N ARG A 14 -11.03 7.22 7.11
CA ARG A 14 -10.89 5.82 7.56
C ARG A 14 -10.25 4.94 6.49
N ARG A 15 -10.68 5.05 5.23
CA ARG A 15 -10.09 4.28 4.13
C ARG A 15 -8.63 4.64 3.91
N VAL A 16 -8.28 5.92 3.95
CA VAL A 16 -6.88 6.39 3.85
C VAL A 16 -6.05 5.83 5.00
N THR A 17 -6.56 5.86 6.24
CA THR A 17 -5.85 5.29 7.39
C THR A 17 -5.67 3.77 7.26
N THR A 18 -6.69 3.05 6.79
CA THR A 18 -6.59 1.60 6.54
C THR A 18 -5.54 1.32 5.47
N LEU A 19 -5.56 2.07 4.36
CA LEU A 19 -4.61 1.88 3.27
C LEU A 19 -3.16 2.18 3.69
N TYR A 20 -2.95 3.16 4.58
CA TYR A 20 -1.64 3.41 5.18
C TYR A 20 -1.15 2.20 5.98
N SER A 21 -2.00 1.62 6.84
CA SER A 21 -1.65 0.43 7.61
C SER A 21 -1.34 -0.78 6.71
N GLU A 22 -2.13 -1.00 5.66
CA GLU A 22 -1.86 -2.06 4.68
C GLU A 22 -0.50 -1.87 3.97
N LEU A 23 -0.15 -0.62 3.62
CA LEU A 23 1.14 -0.29 3.04
C LEU A 23 2.30 -0.52 4.03
N GLU A 24 2.12 -0.16 5.29
CA GLU A 24 3.11 -0.38 6.35
C GLU A 24 3.34 -1.87 6.60
N VAL A 25 2.27 -2.68 6.61
CA VAL A 25 2.36 -4.14 6.71
C VAL A 25 3.11 -4.72 5.53
N LEU A 26 2.83 -4.27 4.29
CA LEU A 26 3.58 -4.71 3.11
C LEU A 26 5.07 -4.36 3.23
N ARG A 27 5.41 -3.16 3.70
CA ARG A 27 6.81 -2.76 3.92
C ARG A 27 7.51 -3.66 4.93
N TRP A 28 6.87 -3.89 6.06
CA TRP A 28 7.40 -4.78 7.09
C TRP A 28 7.60 -6.20 6.55
N ALA A 29 6.64 -6.70 5.77
CA ALA A 29 6.77 -8.01 5.13
C ALA A 29 7.94 -8.04 4.14
N MET A 30 8.12 -7.01 3.32
CA MET A 30 9.26 -6.91 2.40
C MET A 30 10.60 -6.88 3.14
N GLU A 31 10.74 -6.02 4.16
CA GLU A 31 11.96 -5.92 4.97
C GLU A 31 12.29 -7.24 5.68
N SER A 32 11.27 -7.89 6.25
CA SER A 32 11.39 -9.20 6.89
C SER A 32 11.84 -10.28 5.91
N MET A 33 11.24 -10.32 4.70
CA MET A 33 11.66 -11.27 3.67
C MET A 33 13.09 -11.04 3.21
N LEU A 34 13.51 -9.78 3.03
CA LEU A 34 14.90 -9.46 2.65
C LEU A 34 15.93 -9.95 3.68
N GLN A 35 15.57 -9.96 4.97
CA GLN A 35 16.47 -10.39 6.03
C GLN A 35 16.44 -11.89 6.29
N HIS A 36 15.31 -12.56 6.03
CA HIS A 36 15.05 -13.90 6.55
C HIS A 36 14.64 -14.93 5.50
N SER A 37 14.47 -14.55 4.23
CA SER A 37 13.90 -15.42 3.19
C SER A 37 14.38 -15.07 1.79
N THR A 38 14.13 -15.96 0.83
CA THR A 38 14.24 -15.69 -0.61
C THR A 38 12.86 -15.46 -1.25
N CYS A 39 11.79 -15.42 -0.45
CA CYS A 39 10.43 -15.19 -0.93
C CYS A 39 10.29 -13.76 -1.48
N GLN A 40 9.72 -13.65 -2.67
CA GLN A 40 9.47 -12.38 -3.35
C GLN A 40 8.00 -12.24 -3.80
N ARG A 41 7.15 -13.19 -3.39
CA ARG A 41 5.72 -13.23 -3.70
C ARG A 41 4.95 -12.83 -2.45
N PHE A 42 4.14 -11.79 -2.59
CA PHE A 42 3.30 -11.24 -1.55
C PHE A 42 1.84 -11.32 -1.97
N GLU A 43 0.95 -11.46 -1.00
CA GLU A 43 -0.49 -11.51 -1.21
C GLU A 43 -1.16 -10.49 -0.28
N THR A 44 -2.21 -9.83 -0.77
CA THR A 44 -3.01 -8.87 0.01
C THR A 44 -4.49 -8.99 -0.37
N ASP A 45 -5.38 -8.83 0.60
CA ASP A 45 -6.83 -8.74 0.40
C ASP A 45 -7.29 -7.29 0.14
N CYS A 46 -6.33 -6.36 -0.04
CA CYS A 46 -6.58 -4.96 -0.29
C CYS A 46 -6.33 -4.60 -1.76
N LYS A 47 -7.42 -4.54 -2.55
CA LYS A 47 -7.35 -4.14 -3.98
C LYS A 47 -6.81 -2.72 -4.16
N ASP A 48 -7.14 -1.82 -3.23
CA ASP A 48 -6.67 -0.45 -3.26
C ASP A 48 -5.14 -0.37 -3.05
N LEU A 49 -4.56 -1.27 -2.23
CA LEU A 49 -3.11 -1.37 -2.07
C LEU A 49 -2.44 -1.80 -3.39
N ILE A 50 -2.99 -2.81 -4.06
CA ILE A 50 -2.47 -3.25 -5.37
C ILE A 50 -2.55 -2.10 -6.38
N ALA A 51 -3.71 -1.43 -6.47
CA ALA A 51 -3.88 -0.28 -7.36
C ALA A 51 -2.88 0.84 -7.06
N MET A 52 -2.62 1.11 -5.78
CA MET A 52 -1.68 2.13 -5.33
C MET A 52 -0.21 1.78 -5.67
N ILE A 53 0.17 0.50 -5.57
CA ILE A 53 1.49 0.02 -5.97
C ILE A 53 1.66 -0.01 -7.49
N MET A 54 0.59 -0.27 -8.26
CA MET A 54 0.61 -0.30 -9.72
C MET A 54 0.59 1.10 -10.34
N ASP A 55 -0.25 2.00 -9.85
CA ASP A 55 -0.41 3.38 -10.34
C ASP A 55 -0.18 4.40 -9.22
N ARG A 56 1.07 4.61 -8.85
CA ARG A 56 1.46 5.51 -7.75
C ARG A 56 1.04 6.96 -7.97
N GLN A 57 0.98 7.40 -9.24
CA GLN A 57 0.64 8.79 -9.59
C GLN A 57 -0.83 9.12 -9.28
N ALA A 58 -1.71 8.11 -9.26
CA ALA A 58 -3.10 8.27 -8.84
C ALA A 58 -3.27 8.50 -7.32
N TRP A 59 -2.22 8.33 -6.51
CA TRP A 59 -2.27 8.39 -5.04
C TRP A 59 -1.29 9.42 -4.46
N PRO A 60 -1.44 10.71 -4.77
CA PRO A 60 -0.49 11.75 -4.36
C PRO A 60 -0.36 11.91 -2.84
N ASN A 61 -1.38 11.52 -2.07
CA ASN A 61 -1.35 11.56 -0.60
C ASN A 61 -0.35 10.55 0.01
N PHE A 62 0.17 9.61 -0.77
CA PHE A 62 1.11 8.56 -0.34
C PHE A 62 2.45 8.66 -1.09
N SER A 63 2.74 9.77 -1.76
CA SER A 63 3.90 9.90 -2.66
C SER A 63 5.21 9.48 -1.99
N THR A 64 5.48 10.01 -0.79
CA THR A 64 6.69 9.72 -0.02
C THR A 64 6.78 8.24 0.36
N GLU A 65 5.68 7.69 0.89
CA GLU A 65 5.60 6.31 1.34
C GLU A 65 5.77 5.34 0.17
N LEU A 66 5.24 5.68 -1.00
CA LEU A 66 5.34 4.89 -2.22
C LEU A 66 6.74 4.96 -2.84
N GLU A 67 7.43 6.09 -2.76
CA GLU A 67 8.84 6.22 -3.16
C GLU A 67 9.73 5.30 -2.33
N VAL A 68 9.61 5.35 -0.99
CA VAL A 68 10.39 4.44 -0.14
C VAL A 68 10.01 2.99 -0.45
N THR A 69 8.75 2.70 -0.83
CA THR A 69 8.28 1.32 -1.07
C THR A 69 8.84 0.81 -2.37
N GLN A 70 8.96 1.69 -3.37
CA GLN A 70 9.64 1.42 -4.62
C GLN A 70 11.13 1.12 -4.40
N ILE A 71 11.81 1.84 -3.52
CA ILE A 71 13.21 1.54 -3.18
C ILE A 71 13.34 0.12 -2.60
N LEU A 72 12.46 -0.26 -1.67
CA LEU A 72 12.44 -1.64 -1.15
C LEU A 72 12.15 -2.67 -2.24
N GLN A 73 11.21 -2.38 -3.16
CA GLN A 73 10.90 -3.27 -4.28
C GLN A 73 12.10 -3.50 -5.20
N MET A 74 12.96 -2.50 -5.39
CA MET A 74 14.19 -2.64 -6.20
C MET A 74 15.21 -3.62 -5.60
N CYS A 75 15.09 -3.96 -4.32
CA CYS A 75 15.91 -4.99 -3.68
C CYS A 75 15.48 -6.42 -4.06
N PHE A 76 14.32 -6.60 -4.69
CA PHE A 76 13.81 -7.88 -5.16
C PHE A 76 14.07 -8.03 -6.66
N THR A 77 14.50 -9.22 -7.10
CA THR A 77 14.75 -9.50 -8.52
C THR A 77 13.48 -9.80 -9.31
N ASP A 78 12.44 -10.31 -8.64
CA ASP A 78 11.13 -10.68 -9.22
C ASP A 78 10.03 -10.41 -8.19
N PHE A 79 9.86 -9.14 -7.80
CA PHE A 79 8.79 -8.73 -6.89
C PHE A 79 7.42 -9.02 -7.51
N LYS A 80 6.58 -9.75 -6.77
CA LYS A 80 5.22 -10.07 -7.16
C LYS A 80 4.27 -9.80 -6.02
N ILE A 81 3.18 -9.09 -6.31
CA ILE A 81 2.07 -8.89 -5.39
C ILE A 81 0.75 -9.24 -6.10
N SER A 82 -0.09 -10.04 -5.44
CA SER A 82 -1.38 -10.47 -5.97
C SER A 82 -2.51 -10.31 -4.96
N TYR A 83 -3.72 -10.22 -5.50
CA TYR A 83 -4.94 -10.27 -4.71
C TYR A 83 -5.30 -11.74 -4.42
N PHE A 84 -5.68 -12.07 -3.18
CA PHE A 84 -6.17 -13.39 -2.82
C PHE A 84 -7.68 -13.42 -2.54
#